data_AF-A0A925YR13-F1
#
_entry.id   AF-A0A925YR13-F1
#
_cell.length_a   1.000
_cell.length_b   1.000
_cell.length_c   1.000
_cell.angle_alpha   90.00
_cell.angle_beta   90.00
_cell.angle_gamma   90.00
#
_symmetry.space_group_name_H-M   'P 1'
#
loop_
_entity.id
_entity.type
_entity.pdbx_description
1 polymer ?
#
loop_
_entity_poly.entity_id
_entity_poly.type
_entity_poly.pdbx_seq_one_letter_code
_entity_poly.pdbx_strand_id
1 'polypeptide(L)'
;MALPKVYPAPFLALLDELGIDPRKDGEVFHYNRNSPGQHSYGGWFHFVGTLDRTGDFPPVDLAEGFSALMCRASAPRLAPLENLSVVQLEFHAETLPWLLSEPE
;
A
#
# COMPACT_ATOMS: atom_id res chain seq x y z
N MET A 1 23.67 -0.82 8.09
CA MET A 1 22.55 -1.77 7.97
C MET A 1 21.65 -1.30 6.86
N ALA A 2 21.25 -2.17 5.93
CA ALA A 2 20.19 -1.83 4.98
C ALA A 2 18.87 -1.71 5.74
N LEU A 3 18.06 -0.70 5.43
CA LEU A 3 16.71 -0.58 5.99
C LEU A 3 15.89 -1.83 5.60
N PRO A 4 15.08 -2.39 6.52
CA PRO A 4 14.19 -3.48 6.16
C PRO A 4 13.23 -3.01 5.06
N LYS A 5 13.08 -3.83 4.02
CA LYS A 5 12.12 -3.54 2.94
C LYS A 5 10.72 -3.81 3.48
N VAL A 6 9.92 -2.75 3.59
CA VAL A 6 8.50 -2.83 3.96
C VAL A 6 7.72 -3.64 2.92
N TYR A 7 7.98 -3.37 1.63
CA TYR A 7 7.29 -4.03 0.54
C TYR A 7 7.93 -5.38 0.20
N PRO A 8 7.17 -6.49 0.24
CA PRO A 8 7.67 -7.80 -0.14
C PRO A 8 7.85 -7.89 -1.67
N ALA A 9 8.67 -8.84 -2.11
CA ALA A 9 8.99 -9.00 -3.54
C ALA A 9 7.76 -9.17 -4.46
N PRO A 10 6.71 -9.93 -4.08
CA PRO A 10 5.51 -10.05 -4.92
C PRO A 10 4.76 -8.72 -5.08
N PHE A 11 4.72 -7.90 -4.03
CA PHE A 11 4.10 -6.57 -4.14
C PHE A 11 4.92 -5.63 -5.02
N LEU A 12 6.26 -5.65 -4.89
CA LEU A 12 7.13 -4.86 -5.76
C LEU A 12 7.00 -5.26 -7.24
N ALA A 13 6.85 -6.55 -7.53
CA ALA A 13 6.59 -7.05 -8.88
C ALA A 13 5.24 -6.54 -9.42
N LEU A 14 4.19 -6.57 -8.59
CA LEU A 14 2.88 -6.01 -8.94
C LEU A 14 2.97 -4.50 -9.25
N LEU A 15 3.70 -3.73 -8.43
CA LEU A 15 3.88 -2.30 -8.68
C LEU A 15 4.59 -2.04 -10.01
N ASP A 16 5.62 -2.82 -10.33
CA ASP A 16 6.35 -2.73 -11.61
C ASP A 16 5.43 -3.04 -12.81
N GLU A 17 4.63 -4.10 -12.73
CA GLU A 17 3.64 -4.46 -13.77
C GLU A 17 2.60 -3.36 -14.01
N LEU A 18 2.21 -2.64 -12.96
CA LEU A 18 1.26 -1.52 -13.03
C LEU A 18 1.93 -0.19 -13.39
N GLY A 19 3.26 -0.14 -13.54
CA GLY A 19 4.02 1.09 -13.80
C GLY A 19 4.04 2.07 -12.62
N ILE A 20 3.85 1.57 -11.40
CA ILE A 20 3.88 2.36 -10.16
C ILE A 20 5.31 2.37 -9.62
N ASP A 21 5.87 3.56 -9.44
CA ASP A 21 7.15 3.73 -8.76
C ASP A 21 6.90 3.81 -7.23
N PRO A 22 7.31 2.81 -6.43
CA PRO A 22 7.09 2.80 -4.98
C PRO A 22 7.82 3.93 -4.22
N ARG A 23 8.68 4.68 -4.90
CA ARG A 23 9.40 5.84 -4.32
C ARG A 23 8.65 7.16 -4.52
N LYS A 24 7.59 7.17 -5.34
CA LYS A 24 6.72 8.34 -5.52
C LYS A 24 5.67 8.39 -4.43
N ASP A 25 5.02 9.54 -4.35
CA ASP A 25 3.99 9.82 -3.36
C ASP A 25 2.87 8.76 -3.41
N GLY A 26 2.83 7.94 -2.36
CA GLY A 26 1.68 7.18 -1.91
C GLY A 26 1.25 7.71 -0.54
N GLU A 27 0.02 7.46 -0.14
CA GLU A 27 -0.39 7.77 1.23
C GLU A 27 -0.11 6.56 2.11
N VAL A 28 0.45 6.81 3.30
CA VAL A 28 0.75 5.78 4.29
C VAL A 28 0.23 6.28 5.63
N PHE A 29 -0.45 5.41 6.36
CA PHE A 29 -1.00 5.72 7.66
C PHE A 29 -0.79 4.57 8.64
N HIS A 30 -0.67 4.91 9.91
CA HIS A 30 -0.53 3.96 11.00
C HIS A 30 -1.92 3.52 11.47
N TYR A 31 -2.19 2.21 11.45
CA TYR A 31 -3.42 1.68 12.02
C TYR A 31 -3.33 1.60 13.54
N ASN A 32 -2.38 0.81 14.03
CA ASN A 32 -2.23 0.52 15.45
C ASN A 32 -0.91 -0.20 15.73
N ARG A 33 -0.54 -0.16 17.01
CA ARG A 33 0.49 -1.03 17.58
C ARG A 33 -0.14 -2.37 17.96
N ASN A 34 0.30 -3.45 17.33
CA ASN A 34 -0.21 -4.80 17.57
C ASN A 34 0.40 -5.40 18.86
N SER A 35 1.71 -5.23 19.05
CA SER A 35 2.47 -5.62 20.24
C SER A 35 3.71 -4.73 20.37
N PRO A 36 4.51 -4.81 21.47
CA PRO A 36 5.80 -4.14 21.51
C PRO A 36 6.67 -4.46 20.30
N GLY A 37 7.11 -3.44 19.58
CA GLY A 37 7.91 -3.52 18.36
C GLY A 37 7.19 -4.02 17.11
N GLN A 38 5.85 -4.21 17.13
CA GLN A 38 5.07 -4.66 15.97
C GLN A 38 3.93 -3.70 15.67
N HIS A 39 3.98 -3.09 14.49
CA HIS A 39 3.05 -2.07 14.07
C HIS A 39 2.37 -2.42 12.76
N SER A 40 1.11 -2.02 12.69
CA SER A 40 0.24 -2.16 11.55
C SER A 40 0.17 -0.86 10.77
N TYR A 41 0.45 -0.92 9.48
CA TYR A 41 0.39 0.23 8.57
C TYR A 41 -0.43 -0.09 7.34
N GLY A 42 -1.23 0.89 6.92
CA GLY A 42 -1.95 0.87 5.66
C GLY A 42 -1.39 1.92 4.72
N GLY A 43 -1.75 1.79 3.46
CA GLY A 43 -1.50 2.84 2.49
C GLY A 43 -2.07 2.50 1.14
N TRP A 44 -1.95 3.44 0.21
CA TRP A 44 -2.43 3.26 -1.14
C TRP A 44 -1.59 3.97 -2.19
N PHE A 45 -1.64 3.40 -3.39
CA PHE A 45 -1.17 3.99 -4.63
C PHE A 45 -2.33 4.20 -5.59
N HIS A 46 -2.21 5.19 -6.45
CA HIS A 46 -3.08 5.38 -7.60
C HIS A 46 -2.32 5.11 -8.90
N PHE A 47 -2.97 4.45 -9.85
CA PHE A 47 -2.50 4.37 -11.23
C PHE A 47 -3.64 4.70 -12.19
N VAL A 48 -3.28 5.21 -13.38
CA VAL A 48 -4.26 5.54 -14.42
C VAL A 48 -4.66 4.27 -15.14
N GLY A 49 -5.96 3.96 -15.14
CA GLY A 49 -6.48 2.74 -15.73
C GLY A 49 -7.92 2.46 -15.35
N THR A 50 -8.39 1.28 -15.77
CA THR A 50 -9.72 0.77 -15.49
C THR A 50 -9.65 -0.72 -15.16
N LEU A 51 -10.54 -1.17 -14.30
CA LEU A 51 -10.73 -2.60 -14.04
C LEU A 51 -11.93 -3.09 -14.85
N ASP A 52 -11.79 -4.20 -15.57
CA ASP A 52 -12.91 -4.83 -16.31
C ASP A 52 -14.08 -5.19 -15.38
N ARG A 53 -13.74 -5.52 -14.14
CA ARG A 53 -14.68 -5.71 -13.04
C ARG A 53 -14.36 -4.68 -11.97
N THR A 54 -15.33 -3.85 -11.62
CA THR A 54 -15.18 -2.85 -10.56
C THR A 54 -15.95 -3.29 -9.31
N GLY A 55 -15.32 -3.15 -8.14
CA GLY A 55 -15.90 -3.47 -6.84
C GLY A 55 -14.78 -3.58 -5.79
N ASP A 56 -15.16 -3.85 -4.55
CA ASP A 56 -14.19 -4.15 -3.50
C ASP A 56 -13.74 -5.61 -3.68
N PHE A 57 -12.57 -5.79 -4.29
CA PHE A 57 -11.98 -7.12 -4.38
C PHE A 57 -11.54 -7.58 -2.99
N PRO A 58 -11.67 -8.87 -2.67
CA PRO A 58 -11.13 -9.37 -1.43
C PRO A 58 -9.60 -9.13 -1.41
N PRO A 59 -9.02 -8.81 -0.24
CA PRO A 59 -7.57 -8.74 -0.10
C PRO A 59 -6.90 -10.03 -0.54
N VAL A 60 -5.72 -9.89 -1.15
CA VAL A 60 -4.84 -10.99 -1.52
C VAL A 60 -3.60 -10.92 -0.64
N ASP A 61 -3.30 -12.03 0.03
CA ASP A 61 -2.05 -12.17 0.79
C ASP A 61 -0.88 -12.32 -0.18
N LEU A 62 0.07 -11.39 -0.10
CA LEU A 62 1.26 -11.37 -0.96
C LEU A 62 2.52 -11.83 -0.22
N ALA A 63 2.51 -11.74 1.11
CA ALA A 63 3.52 -12.32 2.00
C ALA A 63 2.93 -12.47 3.41
N GLU A 64 3.68 -13.08 4.32
CA GLU A 64 3.31 -13.14 5.74
C GLU A 64 3.13 -11.72 6.31
N GLY A 65 1.92 -11.43 6.82
CA GLY A 65 1.57 -10.13 7.37
C GLY A 65 1.51 -9.00 6.33
N PHE A 66 1.37 -9.32 5.04
CA PHE A 66 1.23 -8.32 3.97
C PHE A 66 0.14 -8.71 2.98
N SER A 67 -0.89 -7.88 2.87
CA SER A 67 -1.98 -8.04 1.91
C SER A 67 -2.17 -6.80 1.05
N ALA A 68 -2.80 -6.98 -0.12
CA ALA A 68 -3.19 -5.88 -1.00
C ALA A 68 -4.56 -6.11 -1.62
N LEU A 69 -5.26 -5.03 -1.94
CA LEU A 69 -6.54 -5.08 -2.66
C LEU A 69 -6.63 -3.95 -3.68
N MET A 70 -7.41 -4.18 -4.74
CA MET A 70 -7.78 -3.13 -5.67
C MET A 70 -9.22 -2.72 -5.42
N CYS A 71 -9.48 -1.42 -5.48
CA CYS A 71 -10.81 -0.86 -5.38
C CYS A 71 -10.94 0.33 -6.34
N ARG A 72 -12.17 0.78 -6.59
CA ARG A 72 -12.37 2.07 -7.23
C ARG A 72 -11.96 3.14 -6.21
N ALA A 73 -11.09 4.07 -6.65
CA ALA A 73 -10.52 5.14 -5.82
C ALA A 73 -11.53 5.72 -4.81
N SER A 74 -11.42 5.23 -3.57
CA SER A 74 -12.23 5.58 -2.41
C SER A 74 -11.53 6.65 -1.57
N ALA A 75 -10.22 6.78 -1.73
CA ALA A 75 -9.37 7.73 -1.03
C ALA A 75 -9.10 9.00 -1.86
N PRO A 76 -8.60 10.09 -1.22
CA PRO A 76 -8.25 11.31 -1.92
C PRO A 76 -7.25 11.06 -3.05
N ARG A 77 -7.48 11.75 -4.17
CA ARG A 77 -6.58 11.74 -5.32
C ARG A 77 -5.61 12.89 -5.19
N LEU A 78 -4.37 12.68 -5.63
CA LEU A 78 -3.45 13.80 -5.88
C LEU A 78 -4.03 14.69 -6.99
N ALA A 79 -3.83 16.00 -6.89
CA ALA A 79 -4.37 16.98 -7.84
C ALA A 79 -4.13 16.61 -9.34
N PRO A 80 -2.96 16.06 -9.75
CA PRO A 80 -2.74 15.64 -11.14
C PRO A 80 -3.65 14.49 -11.63
N LEU A 81 -4.33 13.78 -10.72
CA LEU A 81 -5.13 12.59 -10.99
C LEU A 81 -6.64 12.83 -10.94
N GLU A 82 -7.10 14.03 -10.53
CA GLU A 82 -8.52 14.32 -10.29
C GLU A 82 -9.43 14.00 -11.48
N ASN A 83 -8.98 14.32 -12.70
CA ASN A 83 -9.75 14.18 -13.93
C ASN A 83 -9.45 12.90 -14.73
N LEU A 84 -8.68 11.98 -14.15
CA LEU A 84 -8.30 10.74 -14.81
C LEU A 84 -9.13 9.56 -14.27
N SER A 85 -9.30 8.54 -15.11
CA SER A 85 -9.74 7.23 -14.64
C SER A 85 -8.59 6.60 -13.86
N VAL A 86 -8.79 6.43 -12.56
CA VAL A 86 -7.78 5.88 -11.65
C VAL A 86 -8.30 4.68 -10.90
N VAL A 87 -7.39 3.75 -10.68
CA VAL A 87 -7.57 2.59 -9.80
C VAL A 87 -6.72 2.82 -8.56
N GLN A 88 -7.24 2.42 -7.41
CA GLN A 88 -6.53 2.46 -6.14
C GLN A 88 -6.07 1.05 -5.80
N LEU A 89 -4.79 0.93 -5.48
CA LEU A 89 -4.16 -0.27 -4.94
C LEU A 89 -3.85 0.02 -3.47
N GLU A 90 -4.61 -0.57 -2.56
CA GLU A 90 -4.36 -0.47 -1.13
C GLU A 90 -3.49 -1.65 -0.68
N PHE A 91 -2.69 -1.41 0.36
CA PHE A 91 -1.91 -2.43 1.02
C PHE A 91 -2.06 -2.32 2.54
N HIS A 92 -1.83 -3.44 3.21
CA HIS A 92 -1.79 -3.52 4.66
C HIS A 92 -0.59 -4.39 5.08
N ALA A 93 0.21 -3.86 6.01
CA ALA A 93 1.40 -4.51 6.55
C ALA A 93 1.30 -4.58 8.09
N GLU A 94 1.35 -5.77 8.67
CA GLU A 94 0.98 -6.01 10.08
C GLU A 94 2.15 -6.07 11.07
N THR A 95 3.36 -6.37 10.59
CA THR A 95 4.50 -6.77 11.43
C THR A 95 5.70 -5.84 11.26
N LEU A 96 5.45 -4.55 10.98
CA LEU A 96 6.53 -3.60 10.75
C LEU A 96 7.21 -3.21 12.07
N PRO A 97 8.56 -3.22 12.12
CA PRO A 97 9.29 -2.79 13.29
C PRO A 97 9.21 -1.27 13.45
N TRP A 98 9.20 -0.81 14.70
CA TRP A 98 9.39 0.61 15.00
C TRP A 98 10.86 0.99 14.77
N LEU A 99 11.12 1.82 13.76
CA LEU A 99 12.48 2.24 13.39
C LEU A 99 12.89 3.62 13.92
N LEU A 100 11.92 4.39 14.42
CA LEU A 100 12.20 5.71 14.97
C LEU A 100 12.85 5.56 16.35
N SER A 101 13.70 6.52 16.71
CA SER A 101 14.31 6.60 18.05
C SER A 101 13.35 7.09 19.14
N GLU A 102 12.12 7.41 18.76
CA GLU A 102 11.06 7.88 19.64
C GLU A 102 10.38 6.69 20.34
N PRO A 103 9.71 6.89 21.48
CA PRO A 103 8.84 5.86 22.06
C PRO A 103 7.72 5.48 21.09
N GLU A 104 7.41 4.19 21.06
CA GLU A 104 6.27 3.60 20.34
C GLU A 104 4.92 3.76 21.05
#